data_AF-A0A1S2MC63-F1
#
_entry.id   AF-A0A1S2MC63-F1
#
_cell.length_a   1.000
_cell.length_b   1.000
_cell.length_c   1.000
_cell.angle_alpha   90.00
_cell.angle_beta   90.00
_cell.angle_gamma   90.00
#
_symmetry.space_group_name_H-M   'P 1'
#
loop_
_entity.id
_entity.type
_entity.pdbx_description
1 polymer ?
#
loop_
_entity_poly.entity_id
_entity_poly.type
_entity_poly.pdbx_seq_one_letter_code
_entity_poly.pdbx_strand_id
1 'polypeptide(L)'
;MLDLLNKIDQVNMILLSHLNLALPKDETDYYIQQLENLLATREELIKGVKEAQTAEEKHLGDKIIKDNKKINQLLVQKTQQLKREINLFNTKKKHNQRYENPYQDTSVDGIFIDKKN
;
A
#
# COMPACT_ATOMS: atom_id res chain seq x y z
N MET A 1 8.80 -6.24 -31.61
CA MET A 1 9.32 -5.39 -30.51
C MET A 1 8.26 -4.35 -30.15
N LEU A 2 7.81 -3.50 -31.09
CA LEU A 2 6.64 -2.61 -30.88
C LEU A 2 5.41 -3.23 -30.16
N ASP A 3 4.97 -4.44 -30.53
CA ASP A 3 3.87 -5.16 -29.82
C ASP A 3 4.15 -5.38 -28.31
N LEU A 4 5.39 -5.67 -27.96
CA LEU A 4 5.80 -5.86 -26.57
C LEU A 4 5.72 -4.54 -25.79
N LEU A 5 6.15 -3.42 -26.39
CA LEU A 5 6.02 -2.10 -25.75
C LEU A 5 4.55 -1.71 -25.58
N ASN A 6 3.69 -2.00 -26.57
CA ASN A 6 2.26 -1.75 -26.45
C ASN A 6 1.64 -2.53 -25.29
N LYS A 7 2.04 -3.79 -25.11
CA LYS A 7 1.61 -4.60 -23.95
C LYS A 7 2.08 -3.99 -22.63
N ILE A 8 3.35 -3.56 -22.54
CA ILE A 8 3.87 -2.89 -21.35
C ILE A 8 3.12 -1.58 -21.09
N ASP A 9 2.81 -0.81 -22.13
CA ASP A 9 2.07 0.43 -22.02
C ASP A 9 0.64 0.20 -21.50
N GLN A 10 -0.04 -0.83 -22.03
CA GLN A 10 -1.36 -1.24 -21.56
C GLN A 10 -1.33 -1.64 -20.07
N VAL A 11 -0.35 -2.44 -19.66
CA VAL A 11 -0.20 -2.82 -18.24
C VAL A 11 0.10 -1.60 -17.36
N ASN A 12 0.94 -0.67 -17.83
CA ASN A 12 1.20 0.59 -17.13
C ASN A 12 -0.09 1.41 -16.96
N MET A 13 -0.93 1.51 -17.99
CA MET A 13 -2.21 2.22 -17.92
C MET A 13 -3.16 1.60 -16.89
N ILE A 14 -3.29 0.27 -16.90
CA ILE A 14 -4.13 -0.46 -15.94
C ILE A 14 -3.59 -0.25 -14.52
N LEU A 15 -2.27 -0.35 -14.33
CA LEU A 15 -1.64 -0.21 -13.03
C LEU A 15 -1.75 1.23 -12.49
N LEU A 16 -1.60 2.25 -13.34
CA LEU A 16 -1.88 3.63 -12.97
C LEU A 16 -3.35 3.83 -12.58
N SER A 17 -4.28 3.24 -13.30
CA SER A 17 -5.71 3.30 -12.95
C SER A 17 -5.95 2.67 -11.57
N HIS A 18 -5.43 1.46 -11.35
CA HIS A 18 -5.53 0.74 -10.08
C HIS A 18 -4.92 1.52 -8.90
N LEU A 19 -3.76 2.15 -9.10
CA LEU A 19 -3.10 2.96 -8.08
C LEU A 19 -3.83 4.28 -7.78
N ASN A 20 -4.62 4.82 -8.71
CA ASN A 20 -5.42 6.02 -8.45
C ASN A 20 -6.70 5.72 -7.65
N LEU A 21 -7.16 4.47 -7.63
CA LEU A 21 -8.29 4.08 -6.78
C LEU A 21 -7.92 4.25 -5.30
N ALA A 22 -8.90 4.61 -4.47
CA ALA A 22 -8.73 4.61 -3.02
C ALA A 22 -8.48 3.18 -2.52
N LEU A 23 -7.73 3.04 -1.43
CA LEU A 23 -7.54 1.73 -0.80
C LEU A 23 -8.89 1.23 -0.25
N PRO A 24 -9.40 0.08 -0.71
CA PRO A 24 -10.64 -0.47 -0.19
C PRO A 24 -10.41 -1.04 1.22
N LYS A 25 -11.26 -0.70 2.18
CA LYS A 25 -11.10 -1.12 3.59
C LYS A 25 -11.30 -2.62 3.81
N ASP A 26 -12.26 -3.21 3.10
CA ASP A 26 -12.65 -4.61 3.31
C ASP A 26 -11.99 -5.55 2.29
N GLU A 27 -11.49 -5.01 1.17
CA GLU A 27 -10.90 -5.76 0.07
C GLU A 27 -9.42 -5.39 -0.15
N THR A 28 -8.72 -4.91 0.89
CA THR A 28 -7.31 -4.51 0.79
C THR A 28 -6.43 -5.65 0.25
N ASP A 29 -6.67 -6.89 0.69
CA ASP A 29 -5.90 -8.06 0.25
C ASP A 29 -6.09 -8.34 -1.25
N TYR A 30 -7.34 -8.28 -1.73
CA TYR A 30 -7.63 -8.43 -3.16
C TYR A 30 -6.99 -7.28 -3.97
N TYR A 31 -7.07 -6.05 -3.48
CA TYR A 31 -6.42 -4.90 -4.12
C TYR A 31 -4.90 -5.09 -4.24
N ILE A 32 -4.24 -5.60 -3.21
CA ILE A 32 -2.80 -5.88 -3.20
C ILE A 32 -2.48 -7.03 -4.16
N GLN A 33 -3.25 -8.12 -4.13
CA GLN A 33 -3.05 -9.25 -5.03
C GLN A 33 -3.16 -8.85 -6.52
N GLN A 34 -4.14 -8.02 -6.86
CA GLN A 34 -4.28 -7.50 -8.22
C GLN A 34 -3.09 -6.62 -8.62
N LEU A 35 -2.59 -5.80 -7.69
CA LEU A 35 -1.40 -4.98 -7.91
C LEU A 35 -0.15 -5.84 -8.14
N GLU A 36 0.05 -6.88 -7.34
CA GLU A 36 1.17 -7.83 -7.47
C GLU A 36 1.13 -8.57 -8.81
N ASN A 37 -0.05 -9.05 -9.22
CA ASN A 37 -0.24 -9.72 -10.51
C ASN A 37 0.13 -8.79 -11.69
N LEU A 38 -0.27 -7.52 -11.62
CA LEU A 38 0.07 -6.54 -12.66
C LEU A 38 1.58 -6.24 -12.69
N LEU A 39 2.22 -6.12 -11.52
CA LEU A 39 3.66 -5.91 -11.41
C LEU A 39 4.45 -7.11 -11.94
N ALA A 40 4.06 -8.34 -11.60
CA ALA A 40 4.68 -9.56 -12.09
C ALA A 40 4.53 -9.70 -13.62
N THR A 41 3.33 -9.47 -14.14
CA THR A 41 3.08 -9.47 -15.59
C THR A 41 3.99 -8.46 -16.30
N ARG A 42 4.11 -7.26 -15.74
CA ARG A 42 4.98 -6.21 -16.27
C ARG A 42 6.45 -6.61 -16.26
N GLU A 43 6.92 -7.23 -15.17
CA GLU A 43 8.31 -7.68 -15.03
C GLU A 43 8.67 -8.70 -16.12
N GLU A 44 7.79 -9.69 -16.36
CA GLU A 44 7.99 -10.68 -17.42
C GLU A 44 8.05 -10.03 -18.82
N LEU A 45 7.20 -9.03 -19.09
CA LEU A 45 7.25 -8.32 -20.37
C LEU A 45 8.54 -7.50 -20.52
N ILE A 46 9.03 -6.87 -19.46
CA ILE A 46 10.26 -6.06 -19.48
C ILE A 46 11.48 -6.93 -19.81
N LYS A 47 11.53 -8.18 -19.35
CA LYS A 47 12.64 -9.11 -19.65
C LYS A 47 12.83 -9.34 -21.16
N GLY A 48 11.77 -9.20 -21.95
CA GLY A 48 11.82 -9.35 -23.41
C GLY A 48 12.23 -8.09 -24.17
N VAL A 49 12.38 -6.93 -23.50
CA VAL A 49 12.67 -5.65 -24.15
C VAL A 49 14.11 -5.62 -24.63
N LYS A 50 14.28 -5.30 -25.92
CA LYS A 50 15.58 -5.03 -26.56
C LYS A 50 15.69 -3.54 -26.87
N GLU A 51 16.87 -3.12 -27.33
CA GLU A 51 17.09 -1.75 -27.77
C GLU A 51 16.11 -1.34 -28.88
N ALA A 52 15.50 -0.16 -28.73
CA ALA A 52 14.50 0.36 -29.67
C ALA A 52 15.16 0.75 -30.99
N GLN A 53 14.63 0.23 -32.10
CA GLN A 53 15.24 0.40 -33.43
C GLN A 53 14.50 1.45 -34.26
N THR A 54 13.21 1.68 -34.00
CA THR A 54 12.39 2.64 -34.75
C THR A 54 12.08 3.90 -33.93
N ALA A 55 11.69 4.98 -34.61
CA ALA A 55 11.27 6.21 -33.94
C ALA A 55 10.00 6.01 -33.08
N GLU A 56 9.07 5.18 -33.55
CA GLU A 56 7.85 4.82 -32.83
C GLU A 56 8.15 4.06 -31.53
N GLU A 57 9.08 3.10 -31.58
CA GLU A 57 9.52 2.35 -30.40
C GLU A 57 10.22 3.25 -29.38
N LYS A 58 11.04 4.20 -29.84
CA LYS A 58 11.69 5.19 -28.96
C LYS A 58 10.66 6.08 -28.25
N HIS A 59 9.70 6.63 -29.01
CA HIS A 59 8.65 7.47 -28.45
C HIS A 59 7.81 6.71 -27.41
N LEU A 60 7.43 5.46 -27.72
CA LEU A 60 6.68 4.63 -26.78
C LEU A 60 7.52 4.23 -25.55
N GLY A 61 8.81 3.94 -25.74
CA GLY A 61 9.76 3.69 -24.66
C GLY A 61 9.87 4.87 -23.70
N ASP A 62 9.98 6.09 -24.21
CA ASP A 62 10.03 7.31 -23.40
C ASP A 62 8.75 7.51 -22.58
N LYS A 63 7.59 7.26 -23.19
CA LYS A 63 6.30 7.26 -22.49
C LYS A 63 6.29 6.23 -21.35
N ILE A 64 6.71 5.00 -21.62
CA ILE A 64 6.79 3.91 -20.62
C ILE A 64 7.70 4.29 -19.46
N ILE A 65 8.85 4.91 -19.73
CA ILE A 65 9.78 5.38 -18.70
C ILE A 65 9.14 6.49 -17.83
N LYS A 66 8.43 7.43 -18.46
CA LYS A 66 7.71 8.49 -17.75
C LYS A 66 6.59 7.92 -16.86
N ASP A 67 5.81 6.98 -17.39
CA ASP A 67 4.73 6.33 -16.66
C ASP A 67 5.29 5.49 -15.49
N ASN A 68 6.44 4.82 -15.68
CA ASN A 68 7.14 4.10 -14.60
C ASN A 68 7.53 5.02 -13.43
N LYS A 69 8.02 6.24 -13.72
CA LYS A 69 8.35 7.21 -12.66
C LYS A 69 7.10 7.58 -11.85
N LYS A 70 5.96 7.79 -12.52
CA LYS A 70 4.68 8.09 -11.87
C LYS A 70 4.17 6.90 -11.04
N ILE A 71 4.26 5.69 -11.57
CA ILE A 71 3.91 4.44 -10.88
C ILE A 71 4.72 4.32 -9.58
N ASN A 72 6.04 4.51 -9.64
CA ASN A 72 6.90 4.42 -8.45
C ASN A 72 6.52 5.44 -7.37
N GLN A 73 6.20 6.68 -7.76
CA GLN A 73 5.72 7.69 -6.82
C GLN A 73 4.43 7.28 -6.13
N LEU A 74 3.46 6.77 -6.90
CA LEU A 74 2.17 6.32 -6.35
C LEU A 74 2.33 5.10 -5.44
N LEU A 75 3.18 4.13 -5.80
CA LEU A 75 3.48 2.98 -4.95
C LEU A 75 4.03 3.42 -3.59
N VAL A 76 5.00 4.33 -3.57
CA VAL A 76 5.54 4.89 -2.32
C VAL A 76 4.44 5.54 -1.48
N GLN A 77 3.56 6.33 -2.11
CA GLN A 77 2.43 6.96 -1.42
C GLN A 77 1.47 5.92 -0.82
N LYS A 78 1.12 4.87 -1.57
CA LYS A 78 0.24 3.79 -1.09
C LYS A 78 0.86 3.01 0.05
N THR A 79 2.14 2.66 -0.03
CA THR A 79 2.85 1.99 1.06
C THR A 79 2.88 2.86 2.32
N GLN A 80 3.10 4.18 2.19
CA GLN A 80 3.05 5.10 3.32
C GLN A 80 1.63 5.24 3.90
N GLN A 81 0.60 5.19 3.06
CA GLN A 81 -0.79 5.19 3.52
C GLN A 81 -1.09 3.92 4.34
N LEU A 82 -0.78 2.73 3.82
CA LEU A 82 -0.96 1.45 4.51
C LEU A 82 -0.23 1.41 5.86
N LYS A 83 1.03 1.86 5.91
CA LYS A 83 1.79 1.95 7.17
C LYS A 83 1.11 2.85 8.20
N ARG A 84 0.56 3.99 7.79
CA ARG A 84 -0.17 4.91 8.67
C ARG A 84 -1.45 4.27 9.21
N GLU A 85 -2.20 3.57 8.36
CA GLU A 85 -3.42 2.86 8.75
C GLU A 85 -3.15 1.77 9.79
N ILE A 86 -2.09 0.97 9.60
CA ILE A 86 -1.64 -0.05 10.57
C ILE A 86 -1.29 0.59 11.92
N ASN A 87 -0.54 1.69 11.90
CA ASN A 87 -0.17 2.41 13.13
C ASN A 87 -1.40 2.99 13.85
N LEU A 88 -2.37 3.54 13.10
CA LEU A 88 -3.61 4.05 13.66
C LEU A 88 -4.46 2.93 14.28
N PHE A 89 -4.53 1.77 13.64
CA PHE A 89 -5.21 0.60 14.19
C PHE A 89 -4.57 0.15 15.52
N ASN A 90 -3.24 0.05 15.57
CA ASN A 90 -2.50 -0.34 16.77
C ASN A 90 -2.66 0.65 17.93
N THR A 91 -2.68 1.95 17.63
CA THR A 91 -2.89 3.00 18.66
C THR A 91 -4.32 3.00 19.19
N LYS A 92 -5.34 2.84 18.33
CA LYS A 92 -6.74 2.69 18.75
C LYS A 92 -6.94 1.48 19.67
N LYS A 93 -6.30 0.34 19.36
CA LYS A 93 -6.32 -0.86 20.23
C LYS A 93 -5.74 -0.59 21.62
N LYS A 94 -4.59 0.12 21.70
CA LYS A 94 -3.98 0.52 22.97
C LYS A 94 -4.83 1.47 23.80
N HIS A 95 -5.54 2.40 23.15
CA HIS A 95 -6.46 3.30 23.85
C HIS A 95 -7.69 2.56 24.37
N ASN A 96 -8.33 1.69 23.57
CA ASN A 96 -9.46 0.89 24.03
C ASN A 96 -9.10 -0.02 25.22
N GLN A 97 -7.89 -0.61 25.24
CA GLN A 97 -7.42 -1.41 26.39
C GLN A 97 -7.15 -0.57 27.66
N ARG A 98 -6.83 0.73 27.54
CA ARG A 98 -6.64 1.64 28.69
C ARG A 98 -7.96 2.14 29.29
N TYR A 99 -9.07 2.06 28.57
CA TYR A 99 -10.39 2.46 29.07
C TYR A 99 -11.17 1.32 29.73
N GLU A 100 -10.79 0.06 29.52
CA GLU A 100 -11.43 -1.09 30.20
C GLU A 100 -10.89 -1.36 31.61
N ASN A 101 -9.96 -0.55 32.12
CA ASN A 101 -9.40 -0.81 33.44
C ASN A 101 -9.20 0.43 34.33
N PRO A 102 -10.29 1.01 34.85
CA PRO A 102 -10.23 2.07 35.85
C PRO A 102 -9.88 1.60 37.28
N TYR A 103 -9.61 0.30 37.53
CA TYR A 103 -9.52 -0.25 38.89
C TYR A 103 -8.30 -1.15 39.20
N GLN A 104 -7.37 -1.39 38.27
CA GLN A 104 -6.22 -2.28 38.56
C GLN A 104 -5.00 -1.65 39.26
N ASP A 105 -5.05 -0.39 39.66
CA ASP A 105 -4.09 0.15 40.65
C ASP A 105 -4.82 0.55 41.93
N THR A 106 -5.51 -0.41 42.55
CA THR A 106 -5.69 -0.36 44.01
C THR A 106 -4.56 -1.17 44.60
N SER A 107 -3.38 -0.56 44.71
CA SER A 107 -2.32 -1.06 45.57
C SER A 107 -2.88 -1.12 46.98
N VAL A 108 -3.09 -2.33 47.45
CA VAL A 108 -3.48 -2.67 48.82
C VAL A 108 -2.31 -2.30 49.72
N ASP A 109 -2.25 -1.07 50.20
CA ASP A 109 -1.42 -0.76 51.35
C ASP A 109 -1.98 0.41 52.17
N GLY A 110 -2.43 0.06 53.38
CA GLY A 110 -2.67 0.99 54.48
C GLY A 110 -3.97 1.80 54.43
N ILE A 111 -4.97 1.38 55.20
CA ILE A 111 -5.43 2.08 56.42
C ILE A 111 -6.71 1.38 56.92
N PHE A 112 -6.58 0.72 58.07
CA PHE A 112 -7.70 0.37 58.93
C PHE A 112 -8.38 1.66 59.39
N ILE A 113 -9.68 1.82 59.11
CA ILE A 113 -10.54 2.73 59.87
C ILE A 113 -11.53 1.87 60.65
N ASP A 114 -11.13 1.52 61.87
CA ASP A 114 -12.07 1.19 62.92
C ASP A 114 -12.70 2.50 63.39
N LYS A 115 -13.97 2.73 63.04
CA LYS A 115 -14.88 3.54 63.86
C LYS A 115 -16.31 3.00 63.78
N LYS A 116 -16.59 2.17 64.77
CA LYS A 116 -17.87 1.91 65.41
C LYS A 116 -18.72 3.19 65.59
N ASN A 117 -19.95 3.18 65.06
CA ASN A 117 -21.23 3.66 65.63
C ASN A 117 -22.26 3.89 64.51
#